data_AF-A0A524D2D2-F1
#
_entry.id   AF-A0A524D2D2-F1
#
_cell.length_a   1.000
_cell.length_b   1.000
_cell.length_c   1.000
_cell.angle_alpha   90.00
_cell.angle_beta   90.00
_cell.angle_gamma   90.00
#
_symmetry.space_group_name_H-M   'P 1'
#
loop_
_entity.id
_entity.type
_entity.pdbx_description
1 polymer ?
#
loop_
_entity_poly.entity_id
_entity_poly.type
_entity_poly.pdbx_seq_one_letter_code
_entity_poly.pdbx_strand_id
1 'polypeptide(L)'
;MAEPGDRKGVSNEEERKRLVNEISKIKDVLDSFKYGLNFEEFADSLFKTIDRQTIAIKQLDGKMNKILERMELLESRFDEGVEVTVSGMTGGGSEVESKTVEIVGAASAEKEKEEVEPSDVPREKIVAQIDELKIKIGRLYEKENEYEEMAMNDPAGAEDYQERARVAREMRITLEDQMRNMEKMLD
;
A
#
# COMPACT_ATOMS: atom_id res chain seq x y z
N MET A 1 -88.70 5.22 42.24
CA MET A 1 -87.36 5.58 42.74
C MET A 1 -86.36 4.79 41.91
N ALA A 2 -85.47 5.46 41.17
CA ALA A 2 -84.44 4.83 40.36
C ALA A 2 -83.08 5.40 40.78
N GLU A 3 -82.14 4.52 41.10
CA GLU A 3 -80.83 4.84 41.67
C GLU A 3 -79.90 5.57 40.68
N PRO A 4 -79.11 6.56 41.11
CA PRO A 4 -78.05 7.15 40.32
C PRO A 4 -76.71 6.50 40.69
N GLY A 5 -76.33 5.43 39.99
CA GLY A 5 -75.14 4.66 40.38
C GLY A 5 -74.45 3.91 39.25
N ASP A 6 -74.26 4.49 38.06
CA ASP A 6 -73.50 3.76 37.02
C ASP A 6 -72.74 4.60 35.98
N ARG A 7 -72.58 5.91 36.20
CA ARG A 7 -71.93 6.80 35.20
C ARG A 7 -70.43 7.05 35.42
N LYS A 8 -69.85 6.61 36.54
CA LYS A 8 -68.42 6.81 36.86
C LYS A 8 -67.48 5.73 36.30
N GLY A 9 -67.99 4.52 36.01
CA GLY A 9 -67.18 3.43 35.45
C GLY A 9 -66.89 3.58 33.95
N VAL A 10 -67.86 4.09 33.19
CA VAL A 10 -67.77 4.21 31.72
C VAL A 10 -66.83 5.35 31.29
N SER A 11 -66.83 6.49 32.00
CA SER A 11 -65.92 7.60 31.67
C SER A 11 -64.45 7.22 31.90
N ASN A 12 -64.17 6.42 32.94
CA ASN A 12 -62.83 5.94 33.25
C ASN A 12 -62.33 4.93 32.19
N GLU A 13 -63.22 4.10 31.64
CA GLU A 13 -62.84 3.13 30.60
C GLU A 13 -62.62 3.80 29.23
N GLU A 14 -63.42 4.82 28.90
CA GLU A 14 -63.21 5.63 27.68
C GLU A 14 -61.92 6.44 27.75
N GLU A 15 -61.63 7.06 28.89
CA GLU A 15 -60.41 7.81 29.14
C GLU A 15 -59.18 6.90 29.14
N ARG A 16 -59.29 5.70 29.74
CA ARG A 16 -58.28 4.65 29.65
C ARG A 16 -57.99 4.22 28.22
N LYS A 17 -59.02 4.03 27.38
CA LYS A 17 -58.83 3.69 25.95
C LYS A 17 -58.15 4.82 25.17
N ARG A 18 -58.48 6.08 25.47
CA ARG A 18 -57.79 7.24 24.88
C ARG A 18 -56.32 7.28 25.27
N LEU A 19 -56.01 7.12 26.55
CA LEU A 19 -54.64 7.10 27.04
C LEU A 19 -53.82 5.94 26.46
N VAL A 20 -54.40 4.74 26.35
CA VAL A 20 -53.73 3.59 25.71
C VAL A 20 -53.43 3.88 24.24
N ASN A 21 -54.36 4.48 23.51
CA ASN A 21 -54.13 4.88 22.11
C ASN A 21 -53.05 5.96 21.97
N GLU A 22 -52.98 6.92 22.89
CA GLU A 22 -51.92 7.93 22.90
C GLU A 22 -50.55 7.33 23.23
N ILE A 23 -50.48 6.42 24.21
CA ILE A 23 -49.25 5.69 24.55
C ILE A 23 -48.77 4.85 23.36
N SER A 24 -49.67 4.18 22.63
CA SER A 24 -49.33 3.45 21.41
C SER A 24 -48.73 4.34 20.33
N LYS A 25 -49.33 5.53 20.08
CA LYS A 25 -48.78 6.50 19.12
C LYS A 25 -47.40 7.02 19.54
N ILE A 26 -47.21 7.30 20.83
CA ILE A 26 -45.92 7.74 21.37
C ILE A 26 -44.88 6.64 21.20
N LYS A 27 -45.25 5.38 21.46
CA LYS A 27 -44.38 4.22 21.27
C LYS A 27 -43.96 4.07 19.79
N ASP A 28 -44.89 4.19 18.84
CA ASP A 28 -44.59 4.09 17.41
C ASP A 28 -43.62 5.18 16.96
N VAL A 29 -43.77 6.41 17.47
CA VAL A 29 -42.84 7.51 17.24
C VAL A 29 -41.46 7.20 17.86
N LEU A 30 -41.41 6.70 19.09
CA LEU A 30 -40.17 6.33 19.77
C LEU A 30 -39.41 5.20 19.05
N ASP A 31 -40.13 4.18 18.58
CA ASP A 31 -39.55 3.10 17.78
C ASP A 31 -38.99 3.67 16.46
N SER A 32 -39.68 4.61 15.80
CA SER A 32 -39.16 5.29 14.60
C SER A 32 -37.88 6.09 14.87
N PHE A 33 -37.74 6.75 16.03
CA PHE A 33 -36.51 7.41 16.44
C PHE A 33 -35.39 6.42 16.75
N LYS A 34 -35.70 5.27 17.36
CA LYS A 34 -34.73 4.20 17.58
C LYS A 34 -34.20 3.64 16.26
N TYR A 35 -35.06 3.46 15.26
CA TYR A 35 -34.63 3.10 13.90
C TYR A 35 -33.84 4.23 13.22
N GLY A 36 -34.19 5.50 13.47
CA GLY A 36 -33.44 6.67 13.00
C GLY A 36 -32.04 6.79 13.61
N LEU A 37 -31.88 6.51 14.90
CA LEU A 37 -30.57 6.47 15.58
C LEU A 37 -29.69 5.33 15.05
N ASN A 38 -30.28 4.16 14.80
CA ASN A 38 -29.56 3.06 14.14
C ASN A 38 -29.15 3.41 12.70
N PHE A 39 -29.88 4.32 12.04
CA PHE A 39 -29.54 4.78 10.69
C PHE A 39 -28.34 5.72 10.68
N GLU A 40 -28.15 6.53 11.73
CA GLU A 40 -26.97 7.39 11.87
C GLU A 40 -25.70 6.55 12.05
N GLU A 41 -25.71 5.55 12.94
CA GLU A 41 -24.58 4.62 13.11
C GLU A 41 -24.28 3.83 11.83
N PHE A 42 -25.33 3.43 11.10
CA PHE A 42 -25.20 2.75 9.82
C PHE A 42 -24.64 3.68 8.73
N ALA A 43 -25.10 4.93 8.66
CA ALA A 43 -24.60 5.92 7.72
C ALA A 43 -23.13 6.26 7.99
N ASP A 44 -22.75 6.44 9.25
CA ASP A 44 -21.36 6.64 9.66
C ASP A 44 -20.48 5.44 9.29
N SER A 45 -20.97 4.22 9.45
CA SER A 45 -20.27 3.01 9.01
C SER A 45 -20.08 2.96 7.50
N LEU A 46 -21.11 3.34 6.74
CA LEU A 46 -21.03 3.44 5.28
C LEU A 46 -20.04 4.51 4.83
N PHE A 47 -20.07 5.72 5.43
CA PHE A 47 -19.13 6.78 5.10
C PHE A 47 -17.69 6.38 5.39
N LYS A 48 -17.42 5.76 6.55
CA LYS A 48 -16.08 5.21 6.87
C LYS A 48 -15.63 4.17 5.85
N THR A 49 -16.54 3.33 5.38
CA THR A 49 -16.24 2.33 4.34
C THR A 49 -15.92 3.00 3.01
N ILE A 50 -16.71 3.99 2.60
CA ILE A 50 -16.52 4.75 1.36
C ILE A 50 -15.19 5.51 1.39
N ASP A 51 -14.84 6.14 2.51
CA ASP A 51 -13.58 6.85 2.68
C ASP A 51 -12.39 5.90 2.55
N ARG A 52 -12.45 4.73 3.19
CA ARG A 52 -11.41 3.70 3.08
C ARG A 52 -11.26 3.20 1.64
N GLN A 53 -12.37 2.92 0.96
CA GLN A 53 -12.36 2.51 -0.44
C GLN A 53 -11.78 3.61 -1.34
N THR A 54 -12.11 4.88 -1.08
CA THR A 54 -11.59 6.03 -1.82
C THR A 54 -10.08 6.15 -1.67
N ILE A 55 -9.56 5.96 -0.45
CA ILE A 55 -8.10 5.97 -0.19
C ILE A 55 -7.43 4.82 -0.94
N ALA A 56 -8.01 3.60 -0.88
CA ALA A 56 -7.47 2.44 -1.57
C ALA A 56 -7.42 2.65 -3.10
N ILE A 57 -8.47 3.23 -3.69
CA ILE A 57 -8.50 3.55 -5.14
C ILE A 57 -7.39 4.54 -5.50
N LYS A 58 -7.17 5.60 -4.71
CA LYS A 58 -6.09 6.56 -4.95
C LYS A 58 -4.71 5.92 -4.86
N GLN A 59 -4.51 5.00 -3.92
CA GLN A 59 -3.25 4.26 -3.79
C GLN A 59 -3.02 3.32 -4.97
N LEU A 60 -4.06 2.61 -5.42
CA LEU A 60 -4.00 1.73 -6.59
C LEU A 60 -3.68 2.53 -7.86
N ASP A 61 -4.31 3.68 -8.06
CA ASP A 61 -4.03 4.59 -9.18
C ASP A 61 -2.57 5.07 -9.17
N GLY A 62 -2.05 5.47 -8.00
CA GLY A 62 -0.64 5.82 -7.84
C GLY A 62 0.32 4.65 -8.12
N LYS A 63 -0.03 3.42 -7.71
CA LYS A 63 0.74 2.21 -8.03
C LYS A 63 0.69 1.91 -9.54
N MET A 64 -0.46 2.11 -10.19
CA MET A 64 -0.62 1.91 -11.64
C MET A 64 0.25 2.88 -12.44
N ASN A 65 0.27 4.16 -12.08
CA ASN A 65 1.13 5.16 -12.74
C ASN A 65 2.62 4.80 -12.62
N LYS A 66 3.08 4.35 -11.45
CA LYS A 66 4.46 3.88 -11.27
C LYS A 66 4.77 2.63 -12.11
N ILE A 67 3.80 1.74 -12.30
CA ILE A 67 3.98 0.58 -13.18
C ILE A 67 4.13 1.02 -14.63
N LEU A 68 3.31 1.99 -15.08
CA LEU A 68 3.42 2.57 -16.42
C LEU A 68 4.79 3.22 -16.64
N GLU A 69 5.26 4.05 -15.70
CA GLU A 69 6.61 4.65 -15.77
C GLU A 69 7.72 3.59 -15.86
N ARG A 70 7.60 2.51 -15.08
CA ARG A 70 8.57 1.39 -15.14
C ARG A 70 8.48 0.64 -16.46
N MET A 71 7.30 0.48 -17.04
CA MET A 71 7.12 -0.13 -18.35
C MET A 71 7.74 0.73 -19.44
N GLU A 72 7.50 2.04 -19.44
CA GLU A 72 8.12 2.98 -20.39
C GLU A 72 9.65 2.96 -20.29
N LEU A 73 10.20 2.92 -19.07
CA LEU A 73 11.65 2.79 -18.87
C LEU A 73 12.19 1.45 -19.41
N LEU A 74 11.47 0.36 -19.19
CA LEU A 74 11.85 -0.96 -19.71
C LEU A 74 11.76 -1.01 -21.23
N GLU A 75 10.76 -0.37 -21.83
CA GLU A 75 10.60 -0.22 -23.28
C GLU A 75 11.76 0.59 -23.87
N SER A 76 12.10 1.75 -23.27
CA SER A 76 13.27 2.54 -23.65
C SER A 76 14.56 1.73 -23.60
N ARG A 77 14.78 0.98 -22.51
CA ARG A 77 15.98 0.12 -22.37
C ARG A 77 16.00 -1.05 -23.34
N PHE A 78 14.83 -1.55 -23.73
CA PHE A 78 14.71 -2.61 -24.73
C PHE A 78 15.01 -2.08 -26.14
N ASP A 79 14.50 -0.89 -26.46
CA ASP A 79 14.80 -0.16 -27.69
C ASP A 79 16.28 0.25 -27.77
N GLU A 80 16.90 0.55 -26.63
CA GLU A 80 18.35 0.84 -26.52
C GLU A 80 19.24 -0.41 -26.67
N GLY A 81 18.66 -1.61 -26.60
CA GLY A 81 19.37 -2.89 -26.79
C GLY A 81 20.10 -3.37 -25.53
N VAL A 82 19.92 -4.66 -25.21
CA VAL A 82 20.63 -5.32 -24.11
C VAL A 82 21.88 -6.02 -24.65
N GLU A 83 23.06 -5.48 -24.32
CA GLU A 83 24.34 -6.14 -24.62
C GLU A 83 24.53 -7.35 -23.68
N VAL A 84 24.21 -8.55 -24.18
CA VAL A 84 24.51 -9.80 -23.47
C VAL A 84 25.85 -10.35 -23.99
N THR A 85 26.94 -10.08 -23.26
CA THR A 85 28.22 -10.73 -23.52
C THR A 85 28.16 -12.16 -23.00
N VAL A 86 27.89 -13.13 -23.89
CA VAL A 86 27.99 -14.55 -23.57
C VAL A 86 29.47 -14.95 -23.67
N SER A 87 30.20 -14.88 -22.55
CA SER A 87 31.54 -15.46 -22.45
C SER A 87 31.45 -16.98 -22.41
N GLY A 88 31.40 -17.59 -23.59
CA GLY A 88 31.52 -19.03 -23.76
C GLY A 88 32.94 -19.50 -23.41
N MET A 89 33.11 -20.01 -22.20
CA MET A 89 34.31 -20.74 -21.80
C MET A 89 34.20 -22.19 -22.29
N THR A 90 34.30 -22.40 -23.61
CA THR A 90 34.53 -23.75 -24.16
C THR A 90 36.02 -23.92 -24.42
N GLY A 91 36.67 -24.62 -23.50
CA GLY A 91 38.03 -25.10 -23.70
C GLY A 91 38.07 -26.07 -24.88
N GLY A 92 39.12 -25.94 -25.70
CA GLY A 92 39.60 -27.00 -26.57
C GLY A 92 39.19 -26.88 -28.04
N GLY A 93 40.06 -26.24 -28.83
CA GLY A 93 40.39 -26.66 -30.19
C GLY A 93 39.35 -26.42 -31.30
N SER A 94 39.83 -25.82 -32.38
CA SER A 94 39.21 -25.70 -33.70
C SER A 94 38.30 -24.48 -33.90
N GLU A 95 38.88 -23.49 -34.58
CA GLU A 95 38.24 -22.68 -35.64
C GLU A 95 36.76 -22.32 -35.41
N VAL A 96 36.53 -21.30 -34.59
CA VAL A 96 35.22 -20.63 -34.52
C VAL A 96 35.38 -19.28 -35.21
N GLU A 97 34.88 -19.17 -36.43
CA GLU A 97 34.57 -17.89 -37.05
C GLU A 97 33.64 -17.14 -36.09
N SER A 98 34.21 -16.15 -35.40
CA SER A 98 33.47 -15.16 -34.64
C SER A 98 32.57 -14.40 -35.62
N LYS A 99 31.32 -14.85 -35.78
CA LYS A 99 30.26 -14.00 -36.33
C LYS A 99 29.90 -12.97 -35.27
N THR A 100 30.68 -11.89 -35.22
CA THR A 100 30.25 -10.62 -34.68
C THR A 100 29.09 -10.13 -35.54
N VAL A 101 27.87 -10.28 -35.03
CA VAL A 101 26.75 -9.48 -35.52
C VAL A 101 26.83 -8.15 -34.77
N GLU A 102 27.57 -7.21 -35.35
CA GLU A 102 27.50 -5.80 -34.98
C GLU A 102 26.17 -5.24 -35.48
N ILE A 103 25.28 -4.87 -34.57
CA ILE A 103 24.25 -3.87 -34.86
C ILE A 103 24.66 -2.63 -34.08
N VAL A 104 25.14 -1.65 -34.84
CA VAL A 104 25.69 -0.37 -34.41
C VAL A 104 24.65 0.46 -33.65
N GLY A 105 25.03 0.93 -32.47
CA GLY A 105 24.40 2.04 -31.75
C GLY A 105 25.45 2.82 -30.98
N ALA A 106 26.04 3.83 -31.62
CA ALA A 106 27.11 4.65 -31.06
C ALA A 106 26.55 5.72 -30.09
N ALA A 107 27.07 5.75 -28.86
CA ALA A 107 27.15 6.96 -28.05
C ALA A 107 28.28 6.84 -27.03
N SER A 108 29.47 7.34 -27.40
CA SER A 108 30.50 7.72 -26.44
C SER A 108 29.98 8.90 -25.62
N ALA A 109 29.90 8.75 -24.31
CA ALA A 109 29.87 9.87 -23.39
C ALA A 109 31.16 9.81 -22.55
N GLU A 110 32.01 10.81 -22.77
CA GLU A 110 33.31 10.99 -22.17
C GLU A 110 33.21 11.11 -20.64
N LYS A 111 34.09 10.37 -19.95
CA LYS A 111 34.28 10.41 -18.51
C LYS A 111 35.10 11.65 -18.14
N GLU A 112 34.53 12.58 -17.39
CA GLU A 112 35.32 13.47 -16.55
C GLU A 112 35.69 12.72 -15.27
N LYS A 113 36.99 12.44 -15.10
CA LYS A 113 37.56 11.89 -13.88
C LYS A 113 37.83 13.05 -12.93
N GLU A 114 37.13 13.09 -11.80
CA GLU A 114 37.57 13.84 -10.64
C GLU A 114 38.31 12.87 -9.70
N GLU A 115 39.57 13.18 -9.39
CA GLU A 115 40.42 12.40 -8.49
C GLU A 115 39.89 12.53 -7.05
N VAL A 116 39.44 11.43 -6.46
CA VAL A 116 39.13 11.34 -5.02
C VAL A 116 40.05 10.30 -4.38
N GLU A 117 40.61 10.68 -3.23
CA GLU A 117 41.69 10.02 -2.51
C GLU A 117 41.44 8.54 -2.17
N PRO A 118 42.51 7.71 -2.09
CA PRO A 118 42.39 6.28 -1.81
C PRO A 118 41.94 6.03 -0.37
N SER A 119 40.68 5.62 -0.23
CA SER A 119 40.19 4.91 0.95
C SER A 119 40.89 3.55 1.06
N ASP A 120 41.59 3.31 2.17
CA ASP A 120 42.34 2.08 2.51
C ASP A 120 41.45 0.82 2.71
N VAL A 121 40.17 0.85 2.33
CA VAL A 121 39.30 -0.33 2.39
C VAL A 121 39.42 -1.11 1.08
N PRO A 122 39.75 -2.42 1.13
CA PRO A 122 39.82 -3.25 -0.07
C PRO A 122 38.52 -3.16 -0.85
N ARG A 123 38.60 -2.79 -2.13
CA ARG A 123 37.46 -2.60 -3.04
C ARG A 123 36.48 -3.78 -3.01
N GLU A 124 37.01 -5.00 -2.93
CA GLU A 124 36.24 -6.24 -2.79
C GLU A 124 35.35 -6.29 -1.53
N LYS A 125 35.80 -5.71 -0.41
CA LYS A 125 35.01 -5.65 0.83
C LYS A 125 33.85 -4.67 0.70
N ILE A 126 34.04 -3.56 -0.01
CA ILE A 126 32.97 -2.57 -0.27
C ILE A 126 31.91 -3.20 -1.17
N VAL A 127 32.31 -3.92 -2.22
CA VAL A 127 31.39 -4.65 -3.10
C VAL A 127 30.59 -5.69 -2.32
N ALA A 128 31.23 -6.50 -1.48
CA ALA A 128 30.54 -7.48 -0.64
C ALA A 128 29.54 -6.83 0.34
N GLN A 129 29.87 -5.67 0.91
CA GLN A 129 28.97 -4.91 1.78
C GLN A 129 27.76 -4.34 1.01
N ILE A 130 27.97 -3.86 -0.21
CA ILE A 130 26.89 -3.41 -1.10
C ILE A 130 25.95 -4.56 -1.44
N ASP A 131 26.48 -5.75 -1.77
CA ASP A 131 25.65 -6.91 -2.07
C ASP A 131 24.85 -7.39 -0.84
N GLU A 132 25.45 -7.34 0.34
CA GLU A 132 24.73 -7.62 1.60
C GLU A 132 23.62 -6.60 1.84
N LEU A 133 23.87 -5.31 1.57
CA LEU A 133 22.86 -4.26 1.69
C LEU A 133 21.72 -4.45 0.69
N LYS A 134 22.00 -4.82 -0.57
CA LYS A 134 20.96 -5.13 -1.56
C LYS A 134 20.02 -6.24 -1.08
N ILE A 135 20.57 -7.30 -0.49
CA ILE A 135 19.78 -8.39 0.08
C ILE A 135 18.90 -7.90 1.24
N LYS A 136 19.45 -7.08 2.14
CA LYS A 136 18.70 -6.50 3.27
C LYS A 136 17.58 -5.56 2.79
N ILE A 137 17.86 -4.71 1.81
CA ILE A 137 16.88 -3.81 1.18
C ILE A 137 15.76 -4.63 0.54
N GLY A 138 16.09 -5.68 -0.22
CA GLY A 138 15.10 -6.57 -0.83
C GLY A 138 14.16 -7.21 0.20
N ARG A 139 14.70 -7.74 1.31
CA ARG A 139 13.89 -8.30 2.40
C ARG A 139 13.00 -7.26 3.09
N LEU A 140 13.46 -6.02 3.20
CA LEU A 140 12.64 -4.93 3.77
C LEU A 140 11.51 -4.54 2.81
N TYR A 141 11.74 -4.52 1.50
CA TYR A 141 10.70 -4.35 0.49
C TYR A 141 9.62 -5.44 0.58
N GLU A 142 10.02 -6.70 0.71
CA GLU A 142 9.09 -7.83 0.86
C GLU A 142 8.22 -7.67 2.12
N LYS A 143 8.84 -7.35 3.26
CA LYS A 143 8.12 -7.13 4.53
C LYS A 143 7.20 -5.91 4.49
N GLU A 144 7.63 -4.82 3.86
CA GLU A 144 6.79 -3.63 3.67
C GLU A 144 5.53 -3.99 2.89
N ASN A 145 5.68 -4.73 1.77
CA ASN A 145 4.53 -5.20 0.99
C ASN A 145 3.64 -6.14 1.79
N GLU A 146 4.21 -7.09 2.54
CA GLU A 146 3.45 -8.00 3.39
C GLU A 146 2.61 -7.23 4.43
N TYR A 147 3.18 -6.23 5.09
CA TYR A 147 2.44 -5.40 6.05
C TYR A 147 1.37 -4.53 5.38
N GLU A 148 1.64 -3.99 4.20
CA GLU A 148 0.61 -3.26 3.43
C GLU A 148 -0.56 -4.17 3.03
N GLU A 149 -0.28 -5.40 2.62
CA GLU A 149 -1.31 -6.40 2.29
C GLU A 149 -2.11 -6.81 3.53
N MET A 150 -1.45 -7.04 4.67
CA MET A 150 -2.12 -7.34 5.94
C MET A 150 -3.00 -6.18 6.39
N ALA A 151 -2.57 -4.93 6.24
CA ALA A 151 -3.36 -3.76 6.57
C ALA A 151 -4.63 -3.62 5.70
N MET A 152 -4.60 -4.12 4.46
CA MET A 152 -5.77 -4.12 3.58
C MET A 152 -6.73 -5.27 3.89
N ASN A 153 -6.22 -6.42 4.35
CA ASN A 153 -7.00 -7.63 4.58
C ASN A 153 -7.54 -7.77 6.02
N ASP A 154 -6.88 -7.15 7.01
CA ASP A 154 -7.31 -7.13 8.42
C ASP A 154 -7.54 -5.69 8.94
N PRO A 155 -8.80 -5.20 8.91
CA PRO A 155 -9.15 -3.86 9.38
C PRO A 155 -8.96 -3.62 10.88
N ALA A 156 -8.88 -4.68 11.70
CA ALA A 156 -8.72 -4.55 13.14
C ALA A 156 -7.27 -4.25 13.54
N GLY A 157 -6.31 -4.78 12.79
CA GLY A 157 -4.87 -4.54 12.97
C GLY A 157 -4.26 -3.51 12.01
N ALA A 158 -5.07 -2.85 11.17
CA ALA A 158 -4.58 -2.04 10.06
C ALA A 158 -3.62 -0.91 10.49
N GLU A 159 -3.86 -0.25 11.62
CA GLU A 159 -2.97 0.80 12.15
C GLU A 159 -1.60 0.24 12.54
N ASP A 160 -1.55 -0.91 13.22
CA ASP A 160 -0.31 -1.57 13.62
C ASP A 160 0.49 -2.05 12.39
N TYR A 161 -0.20 -2.59 11.39
CA TYR A 161 0.44 -3.02 10.14
C TYR A 161 0.97 -1.83 9.34
N GLN A 162 0.23 -0.73 9.26
CA GLN A 162 0.70 0.50 8.61
C GLN A 162 1.94 1.09 9.31
N GLU A 163 1.97 1.07 10.65
CA GLU A 163 3.14 1.53 11.40
C GLU A 163 4.36 0.64 11.14
N ARG A 164 4.19 -0.69 11.11
CA ARG A 164 5.26 -1.63 10.77
C ARG A 164 5.76 -1.46 9.33
N ALA A 165 4.87 -1.21 8.37
CA ALA A 165 5.22 -0.87 7.00
C ALA A 165 6.03 0.44 6.94
N ARG A 166 5.64 1.46 7.72
CA ARG A 166 6.37 2.73 7.82
C ARG A 166 7.79 2.53 8.34
N VAL A 167 7.95 1.77 9.44
CA VAL A 167 9.27 1.47 10.01
C VAL A 167 10.14 0.69 9.02
N ALA A 168 9.58 -0.30 8.33
CA ALA A 168 10.31 -1.05 7.31
C ALA A 168 10.80 -0.12 6.18
N ARG A 169 9.96 0.81 5.73
CA ARG A 169 10.30 1.82 4.71
C ARG A 169 11.39 2.78 5.18
N GLU A 170 11.32 3.29 6.41
CA GLU A 170 12.33 4.18 6.99
C GLU A 170 13.70 3.48 7.08
N MET A 171 13.72 2.23 7.56
CA MET A 171 14.94 1.41 7.60
C MET A 171 15.50 1.17 6.20
N ARG A 172 14.62 0.90 5.23
CA ARG A 172 15.01 0.68 3.84
C ARG A 172 15.68 1.91 3.22
N ILE A 173 15.08 3.09 3.39
CA ILE A 173 15.65 4.37 2.92
C ILE A 173 17.03 4.59 3.53
N THR A 174 17.19 4.32 4.83
CA THR A 174 18.49 4.46 5.51
C THR A 174 19.55 3.52 4.92
N LEU A 175 19.19 2.27 4.60
CA LEU A 175 20.10 1.32 3.96
C LEU A 175 20.38 1.67 2.49
N GLU A 176 19.40 2.21 1.75
CA GLU A 176 19.58 2.73 0.40
C GLU A 176 20.58 3.89 0.38
N ASP A 177 20.49 4.81 1.35
CA ASP A 177 21.43 5.92 1.49
C ASP A 177 22.85 5.43 1.86
N GLN A 178 22.95 4.44 2.76
CA GLN A 178 24.23 3.80 3.06
C GLN A 178 24.85 3.13 1.84
N MET A 179 24.04 2.43 1.04
CA MET A 179 24.47 1.78 -0.19
C MET A 179 24.97 2.81 -1.21
N ARG A 180 24.22 3.90 -1.44
CA ARG A 180 24.65 4.99 -2.34
C ARG A 180 25.96 5.62 -1.89
N ASN A 181 26.16 5.79 -0.59
CA ASN A 181 27.43 6.33 -0.07
C ASN A 181 28.61 5.38 -0.30
N MET A 182 28.39 4.06 -0.20
CA MET A 182 29.42 3.07 -0.52
C MET A 182 29.69 2.96 -2.02
N GLU A 183 28.67 3.07 -2.87
CA GLU A 183 28.81 3.12 -4.32
C GLU A 183 29.66 4.33 -4.75
N LYS A 184 29.45 5.49 -4.14
CA LYS A 184 30.31 6.68 -4.34
C LYS A 184 31.76 6.51 -3.89
N MET A 185 32.05 5.56 -2.99
CA MET A 185 33.43 5.23 -2.59
C MET A 185 34.11 4.26 -3.56
N LEU A 186 33.33 3.63 -4.46
CA LEU A 186 33.83 2.73 -5.49
C LEU A 186 34.07 3.42 -6.83
N ASP A 187 33.37 4.53 -7.08
CA ASP A 187 33.54 5.43 -8.23
C ASP A 187 34.80 6.31 -8.08
#